data_AF-A0A640U079-F1
#
_entry.id   AF-A0A640U079-F1
#
_cell.length_a   1.000
_cell.length_b   1.000
_cell.length_c   1.000
_cell.angle_alpha   90.00
_cell.angle_beta   90.00
_cell.angle_gamma   90.00
#
_symmetry.space_group_name_H-M   'P 1'
#
loop_
_entity.id
_entity.type
_entity.pdbx_description
1 polymer ?
#
loop_
_entity_poly.entity_id
_entity_poly.type
_entity_poly.pdbx_seq_one_letter_code
_entity_poly.pdbx_strand_id
1 'polypeptide(L)'
;MTNEPQRQVRLRLVRRRPAPGRVRARMRDEMPGPEPSPQPQPEPDSQPEPEATRASRIWQRLRSARWSHIITVVGTAIAAIAAIGGLWAQAVTTYWSQQTAKDQLEQSKEEAAQTRSSQASRITFWLAPTKDGLRPHIANRSPDVVTSVYLVRTYNTGRVAIYLGSLAPCSETVFMPKKGGFVRATSDTTVWTRGGKPAALFFVDRVGISWRRDPTDLNQLPTPGPPQRYELIVGPDSWTETKTATLCSDA
;
A
#
# COMPACT_ATOMS: atom_id res chain seq x y z
N MET A 1 -20.60 46.29 -26.81
CA MET A 1 -21.41 45.07 -26.62
C MET A 1 -20.47 43.96 -26.19
N THR A 2 -20.27 43.79 -24.89
CA THR A 2 -19.32 42.85 -24.29
C THR A 2 -20.06 41.61 -23.81
N ASN A 3 -19.79 40.47 -24.45
CA ASN A 3 -20.34 39.17 -24.08
C ASN A 3 -19.52 38.59 -22.93
N GLU A 4 -20.18 38.45 -21.77
CA GLU A 4 -19.65 37.83 -20.57
C GLU A 4 -19.94 36.32 -20.63
N PRO A 5 -18.93 35.43 -20.58
CA PRO A 5 -19.18 34.00 -20.67
C PRO A 5 -19.69 33.45 -19.33
N GLN A 6 -20.87 32.81 -19.38
CA GLN A 6 -21.50 32.14 -18.25
C GLN A 6 -20.59 31.07 -17.63
N ARG A 7 -20.31 31.24 -16.35
CA ARG A 7 -19.49 30.34 -15.52
C ARG A 7 -20.36 29.17 -15.04
N GLN A 8 -20.31 28.03 -15.73
CA GLN A 8 -20.95 26.79 -15.26
C GLN A 8 -20.20 26.22 -14.05
N VAL A 9 -20.81 26.31 -12.87
CA VAL A 9 -20.33 25.69 -11.64
C VAL A 9 -20.83 24.23 -11.61
N ARG A 10 -19.98 23.28 -12.01
CA ARG A 10 -20.24 21.85 -11.78
C ARG A 10 -19.94 21.50 -10.32
N LEU A 11 -20.99 21.37 -9.53
CA LEU A 11 -20.94 20.79 -8.18
C LEU A 11 -20.49 19.32 -8.27
N ARG A 12 -19.28 19.02 -7.80
CA ARG A 12 -18.82 17.64 -7.64
C ARG A 12 -19.50 17.05 -6.40
N LEU A 13 -20.35 16.04 -6.61
CA LEU A 13 -20.84 15.18 -5.53
C LEU A 13 -19.65 14.54 -4.83
N VAL A 14 -19.42 14.93 -3.58
CA VAL A 14 -18.47 14.27 -2.68
C VAL A 14 -19.05 12.90 -2.34
N ARG A 15 -18.50 11.84 -2.95
CA ARG A 15 -18.75 10.46 -2.50
C ARG A 15 -18.23 10.32 -1.08
N ARG A 16 -19.13 10.38 -0.09
CA ARG A 16 -18.86 9.97 1.29
C ARG A 16 -18.41 8.51 1.26
N ARG A 17 -17.17 8.24 1.66
CA ARG A 17 -16.73 6.89 1.98
C ARG A 17 -17.54 6.41 3.20
N PRO A 18 -18.09 5.19 3.18
CA PRO A 18 -18.66 4.58 4.37
C PRO A 18 -17.56 4.46 5.42
N ALA A 19 -17.84 4.95 6.62
CA ALA A 19 -16.95 4.80 7.77
C ALA A 19 -16.65 3.31 8.01
N PRO A 20 -15.44 2.95 8.47
CA PRO A 20 -15.16 1.58 8.88
C PRO A 20 -16.15 1.20 9.97
N GLY A 21 -16.99 0.21 9.65
CA GLY A 21 -17.99 -0.31 10.57
C GLY A 21 -17.30 -0.71 11.86
N ARG A 22 -17.64 -0.01 12.95
CA ARG A 22 -17.38 -0.52 14.30
C ARG A 22 -18.05 -1.88 14.37
N VAL A 23 -17.24 -2.93 14.35
CA VAL A 23 -17.64 -4.26 14.78
C VAL A 23 -18.08 -4.09 16.22
N ARG A 24 -19.40 -3.98 16.44
CA ARG A 24 -19.98 -4.15 17.77
C ARG A 24 -19.62 -5.57 18.19
N ALA A 25 -18.79 -5.67 19.22
CA ALA A 25 -18.68 -6.89 20.00
C ALA A 25 -20.11 -7.28 20.37
N ARG A 26 -20.59 -8.40 19.82
CA ARG A 26 -21.82 -9.03 20.24
C ARG A 26 -21.56 -9.49 21.67
N MET A 27 -22.00 -8.69 22.65
CA MET A 27 -22.11 -9.15 24.02
C MET A 27 -22.93 -10.43 23.98
N ARG A 28 -22.29 -11.49 24.44
CA ARG A 28 -22.90 -12.78 24.68
C ARG A 28 -23.80 -12.55 25.88
N ASP A 29 -25.09 -12.35 25.63
CA ASP A 29 -26.09 -12.33 26.69
C ASP A 29 -25.93 -13.59 27.53
N GLU A 30 -25.83 -13.36 28.83
CA GLU A 30 -25.82 -14.34 29.89
C GLU A 30 -26.94 -15.35 29.66
N MET A 31 -26.58 -16.63 29.58
CA MET A 31 -27.56 -17.70 29.76
C MET A 31 -28.09 -17.61 31.19
N PRO A 32 -29.42 -17.53 31.40
CA PRO A 32 -29.99 -17.69 32.72
C PRO A 32 -29.70 -19.10 33.23
N GLY A 33 -29.44 -19.18 34.54
CA GLY A 33 -29.01 -20.37 35.27
C GLY A 33 -29.99 -21.55 35.23
N PRO A 34 -29.57 -22.70 35.79
CA PRO A 34 -30.31 -23.94 35.76
C PRO A 34 -31.68 -23.81 36.46
N GLU A 35 -32.75 -24.12 35.73
CA GLU A 35 -34.09 -24.32 36.30
C GLU A 35 -34.08 -25.48 37.32
N PRO A 36 -34.87 -25.35 38.40
CA PRO A 36 -34.97 -26.36 39.45
C PRO A 36 -35.68 -27.64 38.96
N SER A 37 -35.20 -28.77 39.47
CA SER A 37 -35.72 -30.11 39.25
C SER A 37 -37.22 -30.22 39.55
N PRO A 38 -38.03 -30.86 38.67
CA PRO A 38 -39.41 -31.22 38.99
C PRO A 38 -39.47 -32.29 40.08
N GLN A 39 -40.32 -32.06 41.07
CA GLN A 39 -40.68 -33.02 42.11
C GLN A 39 -41.36 -34.29 41.54
N PRO A 40 -41.33 -35.43 42.27
CA PRO A 40 -41.95 -36.67 41.84
C PRO A 40 -43.48 -36.57 41.94
N GLN A 41 -44.18 -36.98 40.88
CA GLN A 41 -45.62 -37.23 40.92
C GLN A 41 -45.91 -38.61 41.56
N PRO A 42 -47.04 -38.76 42.28
CA PRO A 42 -47.44 -40.02 42.88
C PRO A 42 -47.92 -41.04 41.83
N GLU A 43 -47.60 -42.30 42.09
CA GLU A 43 -48.02 -43.50 41.37
C GLU A 43 -49.55 -43.62 41.25
N PRO A 44 -50.08 -43.99 40.07
CA PRO A 44 -51.39 -44.61 39.96
C PRO A 44 -51.25 -46.14 39.92
N ASP A 45 -52.01 -46.73 40.83
CA ASP A 45 -52.52 -48.08 40.98
C ASP A 45 -52.13 -49.19 40.00
N SER A 46 -51.90 -50.32 40.65
CA SER A 46 -51.50 -51.62 40.16
C SER A 46 -52.59 -52.27 39.30
N GLN A 47 -52.26 -52.57 38.05
CA GLN A 47 -52.91 -53.65 37.30
C GLN A 47 -52.04 -54.90 37.32
N PRO A 48 -52.59 -56.09 37.61
CA PRO A 48 -51.85 -57.34 37.53
C PRO A 48 -51.62 -57.73 36.06
N GLU A 49 -50.37 -57.59 35.59
CA GLU A 49 -49.91 -58.15 34.32
C GLU A 49 -49.84 -59.70 34.39
N PRO A 50 -50.25 -60.42 33.33
CA PRO A 50 -50.22 -61.88 33.27
C PRO A 50 -48.79 -62.45 33.27
N GLU A 51 -48.57 -63.50 34.05
CA GLU A 51 -47.27 -64.10 34.43
C GLU A 51 -46.41 -64.69 33.29
N ALA A 52 -46.79 -64.54 32.02
CA ALA A 52 -46.13 -65.21 30.90
C ALA A 52 -44.87 -64.51 30.34
N THR A 53 -44.47 -63.32 30.85
CA THR A 53 -43.38 -62.51 30.24
C THR A 53 -42.13 -62.31 31.11
N ARG A 54 -42.02 -62.96 32.28
CA ARG A 54 -40.84 -62.80 33.15
C ARG A 54 -39.55 -63.39 32.58
N ALA A 55 -39.62 -64.44 31.77
CA ALA A 55 -38.43 -65.09 31.22
C ALA A 55 -37.81 -64.33 30.01
N SER A 56 -38.61 -63.60 29.23
CA SER A 56 -38.14 -62.90 28.01
C SER A 56 -37.55 -61.52 28.31
N ARG A 57 -38.03 -60.80 29.33
CA ARG A 57 -37.50 -59.48 29.74
C ARG A 57 -36.06 -59.57 30.30
N ILE A 58 -35.69 -60.67 30.94
CA ILE A 58 -34.34 -60.90 31.49
C ILE A 58 -33.33 -61.16 30.36
N TRP A 59 -33.73 -61.91 29.33
CA TRP A 59 -32.91 -62.19 28.15
C TRP A 59 -32.65 -60.94 27.28
N GLN A 60 -33.62 -60.02 27.16
CA GLN A 60 -33.42 -58.74 26.47
C GLN A 60 -32.51 -57.77 27.24
N ARG A 61 -32.53 -57.77 28.57
CA ARG A 61 -31.63 -56.94 29.41
C ARG A 61 -30.17 -57.43 29.41
N LEU A 62 -29.95 -58.74 29.33
CA LEU A 62 -28.58 -59.30 29.27
C LEU A 62 -27.94 -59.12 27.88
N ARG A 63 -28.73 -59.13 26.79
CA ARG A 63 -28.22 -58.91 25.42
C ARG A 63 -27.91 -57.43 25.13
N SER A 64 -28.67 -56.51 25.72
CA SER A 64 -28.48 -55.05 25.56
C SER A 64 -27.29 -54.50 26.38
N ALA A 65 -26.94 -55.12 27.51
CA ALA A 65 -25.80 -54.69 28.34
C ALA A 65 -24.43 -54.93 27.68
N ARG A 66 -24.27 -56.02 26.89
CA ARG A 66 -23.02 -56.25 26.14
C ARG A 66 -22.96 -55.49 24.82
N TRP A 67 -24.10 -55.23 24.18
CA TRP A 67 -24.17 -54.45 22.93
C TRP A 67 -23.89 -52.97 23.14
N SER A 68 -24.44 -52.38 24.21
CA SER A 68 -24.19 -50.98 24.56
C SER A 68 -22.71 -50.69 24.79
N HIS A 69 -21.99 -51.61 25.43
CA HIS A 69 -20.55 -51.50 25.69
C HIS A 69 -19.69 -51.58 24.41
N ILE A 70 -20.12 -52.35 23.41
CA ILE A 70 -19.43 -52.45 22.11
C ILE A 70 -19.64 -51.16 21.32
N ILE A 71 -20.86 -50.61 21.32
CA ILE A 71 -21.19 -49.38 20.60
C ILE A 71 -20.41 -48.18 21.17
N THR A 72 -20.27 -48.07 22.49
CA THR A 72 -19.47 -46.98 23.11
C THR A 72 -17.98 -47.09 22.79
N VAL A 73 -17.40 -48.28 22.80
CA VAL A 73 -15.97 -48.47 22.50
C VAL A 73 -15.66 -48.17 21.01
N VAL A 74 -16.52 -48.63 20.10
CA VAL A 74 -16.35 -48.34 18.66
C VAL A 74 -16.60 -46.85 18.37
N GLY A 75 -17.63 -46.25 18.97
CA GLY A 75 -17.93 -44.83 18.80
C GLY A 75 -16.81 -43.90 19.30
N THR A 76 -16.20 -44.23 20.44
CA THR A 76 -15.07 -43.46 20.99
C THR A 76 -13.80 -43.62 20.14
N ALA A 77 -13.51 -44.81 19.62
CA ALA A 77 -12.38 -45.02 18.71
C ALA A 77 -12.51 -44.22 17.40
N ILE A 78 -13.71 -44.22 16.79
CA ILE A 78 -13.97 -43.43 15.58
C ILE A 78 -13.85 -41.93 15.87
N ALA A 79 -14.39 -41.46 16.99
CA ALA A 79 -14.28 -40.06 17.39
C ALA A 79 -12.81 -39.64 17.61
N ALA A 80 -11.98 -40.49 18.21
CA ALA A 80 -10.55 -40.23 18.38
C ALA A 80 -9.81 -40.12 17.04
N ILE A 81 -10.08 -41.04 16.10
CA ILE A 81 -9.50 -40.99 14.75
C ILE A 81 -9.96 -39.74 14.00
N ALA A 82 -11.24 -39.38 14.09
CA ALA A 82 -11.78 -38.16 13.49
C ALA A 82 -11.14 -36.90 14.08
N ALA A 83 -10.88 -36.86 15.39
CA ALA A 83 -10.19 -35.74 16.03
C ALA A 83 -8.74 -35.59 15.54
N ILE A 84 -8.02 -36.71 15.42
CA ILE A 84 -6.64 -36.72 14.87
C ILE A 84 -6.63 -36.27 13.40
N GLY A 85 -7.58 -36.78 12.60
CA GLY A 85 -7.74 -36.38 11.20
C GLY A 85 -8.07 -34.89 11.05
N GLY A 86 -8.92 -34.35 11.93
CA GLY A 86 -9.27 -32.93 11.96
C GLY A 86 -8.06 -32.04 12.25
N LEU A 87 -7.19 -32.43 13.20
CA LEU A 87 -5.96 -31.69 13.50
C LEU A 87 -4.98 -31.67 12.32
N TRP A 88 -4.84 -32.79 11.61
CA TRP A 88 -4.01 -32.87 10.41
C TRP A 88 -4.56 -31.98 9.28
N ALA A 89 -5.87 -32.05 9.02
CA ALA A 89 -6.51 -31.18 8.03
C ALA A 89 -6.32 -29.70 8.39
N GLN A 90 -6.44 -29.33 9.67
CA GLN A 90 -6.20 -27.97 10.14
C GLN A 90 -4.73 -27.53 9.99
N ALA A 91 -3.77 -28.44 10.22
CA ALA A 91 -2.35 -28.15 10.02
C ALA A 91 -2.04 -27.87 8.54
N VAL A 92 -2.59 -28.68 7.64
CA VAL A 92 -2.42 -28.50 6.18
C VAL A 92 -3.05 -27.19 5.72
N THR A 93 -4.27 -26.88 6.14
CA THR A 93 -4.92 -25.61 5.76
C THR A 93 -4.14 -24.40 6.30
N THR A 94 -3.62 -24.48 7.52
CA THR A 94 -2.78 -23.41 8.10
C THR A 94 -1.49 -23.22 7.31
N TYR A 95 -0.79 -24.30 6.96
CA TYR A 95 0.44 -24.24 6.16
C TYR A 95 0.22 -23.56 4.80
N TRP A 96 -0.80 -23.99 4.05
CA TRP A 96 -1.12 -23.37 2.75
C TRP A 96 -1.54 -21.90 2.89
N SER A 97 -2.31 -21.57 3.93
CA SER A 97 -2.70 -20.17 4.18
C SER A 97 -1.50 -19.26 4.45
N GLN A 98 -0.48 -19.76 5.16
CA GLN A 98 0.75 -19.02 5.42
C GLN A 98 1.58 -18.85 4.15
N GLN A 99 1.63 -19.88 3.30
CA GLN A 99 2.37 -19.81 2.05
C GLN A 99 1.75 -18.79 1.09
N THR A 100 0.43 -18.82 0.88
CA THR A 100 -0.26 -17.84 0.03
C THR A 100 -0.12 -16.41 0.54
N ALA A 101 -0.10 -16.21 1.87
CA ALA A 101 0.12 -14.89 2.45
C ALA A 101 1.53 -14.34 2.16
N LYS A 102 2.56 -15.20 2.08
CA LYS A 102 3.91 -14.80 1.68
C LYS A 102 3.97 -14.42 0.21
N ASP A 103 3.38 -15.24 -0.66
CA ASP A 103 3.38 -15.00 -2.10
C ASP A 103 2.67 -13.69 -2.46
N GLN A 104 1.51 -13.41 -1.83
CA GLN A 104 0.80 -12.14 -2.02
C GLN A 104 1.61 -10.93 -1.54
N LEU A 105 2.37 -11.08 -0.45
CA LEU A 105 3.22 -10.00 0.06
C LEU A 105 4.39 -9.72 -0.88
N GLU A 106 5.01 -10.76 -1.45
CA GLU A 106 6.09 -10.62 -2.43
C GLU A 106 5.60 -9.99 -3.72
N GLN A 107 4.47 -10.46 -4.26
CA GLN A 107 3.83 -9.86 -5.43
C GLN A 107 3.50 -8.38 -5.18
N SER A 108 2.93 -8.06 -4.03
CA SER A 108 2.62 -6.68 -3.66
C SER A 108 3.87 -5.80 -3.58
N LYS A 109 4.99 -6.33 -3.07
CA LYS A 109 6.27 -5.60 -3.03
C LYS A 109 6.81 -5.33 -4.42
N GLU A 110 6.74 -6.31 -5.32
CA GLU A 110 7.21 -6.18 -6.69
C GLU A 110 6.35 -5.19 -7.49
N GLU A 111 5.03 -5.31 -7.44
CA GLU A 111 4.11 -4.36 -8.09
C GLU A 111 4.31 -2.94 -7.55
N ALA A 112 4.52 -2.80 -6.23
CA ALA A 112 4.83 -1.52 -5.63
C ALA A 112 6.17 -0.98 -6.14
N ALA A 113 7.19 -1.82 -6.30
CA ALA A 113 8.50 -1.39 -6.83
C ALA A 113 8.40 -0.97 -8.30
N GLN A 114 7.69 -1.74 -9.14
CA GLN A 114 7.46 -1.41 -10.54
C GLN A 114 6.64 -0.12 -10.69
N THR A 115 5.58 0.04 -9.90
CA THR A 115 4.76 1.27 -9.90
C THR A 115 5.59 2.49 -9.47
N ARG A 116 6.48 2.33 -8.47
CA ARG A 116 7.38 3.41 -8.05
C ARG A 116 8.35 3.81 -9.15
N SER A 117 9.01 2.84 -9.78
CA SER A 117 9.93 3.10 -10.90
C SER A 117 9.20 3.72 -12.10
N SER A 118 7.95 3.31 -12.38
CA SER A 118 7.14 3.86 -13.48
C SER A 118 6.66 5.28 -13.20
N GLN A 119 6.44 5.65 -11.94
CA GLN A 119 6.19 7.05 -11.58
C GLN A 119 7.45 7.90 -11.72
N ALA A 120 8.59 7.42 -11.24
CA ALA A 120 9.86 8.14 -11.31
C ALA A 120 10.35 8.32 -12.76
N SER A 121 10.05 7.38 -13.66
CA SER A 121 10.42 7.47 -15.08
C SER A 121 9.68 8.58 -15.85
N ARG A 122 8.53 9.02 -15.34
CA ARG A 122 7.74 10.14 -15.89
C ARG A 122 8.40 11.51 -15.69
N ILE A 123 9.42 11.58 -14.85
CA ILE A 123 10.19 12.80 -14.64
C ILE A 123 11.29 12.84 -15.70
N THR A 124 11.25 13.88 -16.53
CA THR A 124 12.17 14.02 -17.67
C THR A 124 12.81 15.39 -17.64
N PHE A 125 14.03 15.48 -18.17
CA PHE A 125 14.72 16.75 -18.37
C PHE A 125 15.36 16.76 -19.75
N TRP A 126 15.40 17.93 -20.38
CA TRP A 126 16.05 18.13 -21.67
C TRP A 126 16.57 19.57 -21.79
N LEU A 127 17.38 19.82 -22.82
CA LEU A 127 17.76 21.17 -23.20
C LEU A 127 16.98 21.59 -24.43
N ALA A 128 16.28 22.72 -24.37
CA ALA A 128 15.64 23.32 -25.53
C ALA A 128 16.48 24.51 -26.05
N PRO A 129 16.68 24.63 -27.37
CA PRO A 129 17.32 25.81 -27.95
C PRO A 129 16.37 27.02 -27.84
N THR A 130 16.93 28.16 -27.45
CA THR A 130 16.24 29.46 -27.36
C THR A 130 17.10 30.55 -27.98
N LYS A 131 16.53 31.74 -28.21
CA LYS A 131 17.28 32.89 -28.75
C LYS A 131 18.52 33.26 -27.92
N ASP A 132 18.49 32.97 -26.62
CA ASP A 132 19.58 33.29 -25.68
C ASP A 132 20.53 32.11 -25.39
N GLY A 133 20.31 30.96 -26.04
CA GLY A 133 21.08 29.72 -25.83
C GLY A 133 20.21 28.52 -25.41
N LEU A 134 20.84 27.48 -24.87
CA LEU A 134 20.14 26.27 -24.42
C LEU A 134 19.56 26.47 -23.02
N ARG A 135 18.25 26.26 -22.86
CA ARG A 135 17.56 26.33 -21.57
C ARG A 135 17.26 24.92 -21.04
N PRO A 136 17.48 24.64 -19.74
CA PRO A 136 17.02 23.41 -19.13
C PRO A 136 15.51 23.43 -18.95
N HIS A 137 14.87 22.38 -19.43
CA HIS A 137 13.47 22.07 -19.20
C HIS A 137 13.40 20.83 -18.33
N ILE A 138 12.58 20.87 -17.29
CA ILE A 138 12.35 19.74 -16.40
C ILE A 138 10.85 19.57 -16.26
N ALA A 139 10.34 18.41 -16.65
CA ALA A 139 8.94 18.09 -16.56
C ALA A 139 8.68 16.99 -15.54
N ASN A 140 7.73 17.25 -14.65
CA ASN A 140 7.10 16.23 -13.83
C ASN A 140 5.78 15.82 -14.51
N ARG A 141 5.78 14.69 -15.21
CA ARG A 141 4.56 14.10 -15.80
C ARG A 141 3.85 13.12 -14.86
N SER A 142 4.29 13.05 -13.60
CA SER A 142 3.61 12.28 -12.57
C SER A 142 2.44 13.10 -11.99
N PRO A 143 1.33 12.45 -11.59
CA PRO A 143 0.28 13.10 -10.79
C PRO A 143 0.74 13.39 -9.35
N ASP A 144 1.90 12.87 -8.95
CA ASP A 144 2.48 13.08 -7.62
C ASP A 144 3.54 14.21 -7.64
N VAL A 145 3.59 14.97 -6.55
CA VAL A 145 4.61 16.01 -6.33
C VAL A 145 5.98 15.37 -6.12
N VAL A 146 7.03 16.00 -6.63
CA VAL A 146 8.41 15.63 -6.29
C VAL A 146 9.14 16.78 -5.64
N THR A 147 9.98 16.44 -4.68
CA THR A 147 10.68 17.39 -3.82
C THR A 147 12.18 17.24 -3.97
N SER A 148 12.93 18.18 -3.41
CA SER A 148 14.39 18.12 -3.35
C SER A 148 15.03 17.89 -4.73
N VAL A 149 14.61 18.69 -5.71
CA VAL A 149 15.04 18.54 -7.09
C VAL A 149 16.37 19.26 -7.31
N TYR A 150 17.38 18.55 -7.80
CA TYR A 150 18.68 19.10 -8.15
C TYR A 150 19.00 18.78 -9.60
N LEU A 151 19.30 19.81 -10.39
CA LEU A 151 19.83 19.66 -11.74
C LEU A 151 21.36 19.71 -11.70
N VAL A 152 22.02 18.63 -12.09
CA VAL A 152 23.46 18.59 -12.23
C VAL A 152 23.86 18.93 -13.65
N ARG A 153 24.74 19.91 -13.80
CA ARG A 153 25.35 20.28 -15.08
C ARG A 153 26.86 20.12 -15.01
N THR A 154 27.43 19.64 -16.11
CA THR A 154 28.88 19.53 -16.28
C THR A 154 29.37 20.72 -17.11
N TYR A 155 30.29 21.49 -16.55
CA TYR A 155 31.02 22.57 -17.17
C TYR A 155 32.50 22.18 -17.31
N ASN A 156 33.28 22.96 -18.05
CA ASN A 156 34.71 22.74 -18.17
C ASN A 156 35.44 22.88 -16.82
N THR A 157 34.87 23.65 -15.89
CA THR A 157 35.42 23.90 -14.55
C THR A 157 35.01 22.84 -13.52
N GLY A 158 34.07 21.94 -13.85
CA GLY A 158 33.59 20.92 -12.92
C GLY A 158 32.09 20.66 -13.02
N ARG A 159 31.56 19.93 -12.03
CA ARG A 159 30.14 19.61 -11.94
C ARG A 159 29.47 20.44 -10.86
N VAL A 160 28.36 21.05 -11.23
CA VAL A 160 27.58 21.92 -10.37
C VAL A 160 26.20 21.33 -10.20
N ALA A 161 25.71 21.28 -8.96
CA ALA A 161 24.34 20.91 -8.63
C ALA A 161 23.52 22.17 -8.35
N ILE A 162 22.47 22.38 -9.14
CA ILE A 162 21.56 23.52 -8.99
C ILE A 162 20.32 23.01 -8.26
N TYR A 163 20.03 23.54 -7.08
CA TYR A 163 18.79 23.26 -6.36
C TYR A 163 17.61 24.01 -6.98
N LEU A 164 16.52 23.29 -7.23
CA LEU A 164 15.32 23.78 -7.90
C LEU A 164 14.06 23.70 -7.03
N GLY A 165 14.19 23.27 -5.78
CA GLY A 165 13.05 23.13 -4.87
C GLY A 165 12.20 21.90 -5.19
N SER A 166 10.90 22.13 -5.42
CA SER A 166 9.90 21.09 -5.69
C SER A 166 9.24 21.29 -7.05
N LEU A 167 8.94 20.19 -7.75
CA LEU A 167 8.16 20.22 -8.99
C LEU A 167 6.72 19.83 -8.70
N ALA A 168 5.79 20.71 -9.04
CA ALA A 168 4.36 20.44 -8.95
C ALA A 168 3.98 19.23 -9.83
N PRO A 169 2.89 18.51 -9.50
CA PRO A 169 2.32 17.50 -10.38
C PRO A 169 2.04 18.06 -11.77
N CYS A 170 2.24 17.25 -12.81
CA CYS A 170 1.84 17.60 -14.18
C CYS A 170 2.37 18.98 -14.63
N SER A 171 3.61 19.31 -14.27
CA SER A 171 4.17 20.64 -14.52
C SER A 171 5.48 20.56 -15.28
N GLU A 172 5.78 21.63 -15.99
CA GLU A 172 7.08 21.85 -16.63
C GLU A 172 7.71 23.09 -16.01
N THR A 173 8.91 22.94 -15.48
CA THR A 173 9.71 24.05 -14.97
C THR A 173 10.83 24.34 -15.95
N VAL A 174 10.85 25.57 -16.45
CA VAL A 174 11.89 26.07 -17.34
C VAL A 174 12.86 26.89 -16.51
N PHE A 175 14.13 26.51 -16.54
CA PHE A 175 15.17 27.25 -15.83
C PHE A 175 15.69 28.40 -16.71
N MET A 176 15.53 29.62 -16.22
CA MET A 176 15.88 30.87 -16.88
C MET A 176 16.90 31.62 -16.02
N PRO A 177 18.21 31.33 -16.18
CA PRO A 177 19.22 32.08 -15.47
C PRO A 177 19.14 33.55 -15.90
N LYS A 178 18.80 34.46 -14.99
CA LYS A 178 18.92 35.90 -15.24
C LYS A 178 20.40 36.28 -15.39
N LYS A 179 20.66 37.41 -16.04
CA LYS A 179 22.00 38.03 -16.06
C LYS A 179 22.39 38.33 -14.60
N GLY A 180 23.24 37.52 -14.00
CA GLY A 180 23.55 37.61 -12.57
C GLY A 180 24.47 36.51 -12.04
N GLY A 181 24.66 35.40 -12.77
CA GLY A 181 25.48 34.29 -12.29
C GLY A 181 24.79 33.54 -11.15
N PHE A 182 25.38 32.44 -10.70
CA PHE A 182 24.85 31.58 -9.64
C PHE A 182 25.45 31.96 -8.29
N VAL A 183 24.73 31.91 -7.18
CA VAL A 183 25.34 32.07 -5.85
C VAL A 183 25.68 30.69 -5.29
N ARG A 184 26.92 30.51 -4.84
CA ARG A 184 27.36 29.25 -4.21
C ARG A 184 26.62 29.07 -2.88
N ALA A 185 26.10 27.88 -2.60
CA ALA A 185 25.40 27.63 -1.34
C ALA A 185 26.33 27.72 -0.11
N THR A 186 27.64 27.52 -0.33
CA THR A 186 28.67 27.50 0.71
C THR A 186 29.49 28.80 0.80
N SER A 187 29.29 29.75 -0.10
CA SER A 187 29.97 31.04 -0.06
C SER A 187 29.17 32.11 -0.81
N ASP A 188 29.26 33.37 -0.39
CA ASP A 188 28.63 34.51 -1.10
C ASP A 188 29.31 34.84 -2.45
N THR A 189 29.99 33.86 -3.05
CA THR A 189 30.69 34.01 -4.33
C THR A 189 29.75 33.70 -5.48
N THR A 190 29.61 34.66 -6.39
CA THR A 190 28.88 34.46 -7.63
C THR A 190 29.70 33.64 -8.63
N VAL A 191 29.21 32.46 -8.99
CA VAL A 191 29.77 31.59 -10.02
C VAL A 191 29.08 31.86 -11.36
N TRP A 192 29.83 32.34 -12.33
CA TRP A 192 29.32 32.54 -13.69
C TRP A 192 29.54 31.27 -14.51
N THR A 193 28.49 30.46 -14.71
CA THR A 193 28.59 29.28 -15.57
C THR A 193 27.74 29.47 -16.82
N ARG A 194 28.38 29.84 -17.93
CA ARG A 194 27.74 29.87 -19.26
C ARG A 194 27.96 28.53 -19.96
N GLY A 195 26.93 27.99 -20.61
CA GLY A 195 27.02 26.70 -21.29
C GLY A 195 26.70 25.52 -20.37
N GLY A 196 27.37 24.37 -20.56
CA GLY A 196 27.22 23.17 -19.73
C GLY A 196 26.25 22.11 -20.29
N LYS A 197 26.66 20.85 -20.24
CA LYS A 197 25.81 19.71 -20.63
C LYS A 197 25.03 19.22 -19.40
N PRO A 198 23.72 18.92 -19.51
CA PRO A 198 22.99 18.33 -18.40
C PRO A 198 23.57 16.94 -18.18
N ALA A 199 23.88 16.63 -16.93
CA ALA A 199 24.51 15.35 -16.58
C ALA A 199 23.50 14.42 -15.92
N ALA A 200 22.77 14.95 -14.93
CA ALA A 200 21.80 14.18 -14.18
C ALA A 200 20.79 15.09 -13.50
N LEU A 201 19.64 14.53 -13.14
CA LEU A 201 18.63 15.13 -12.29
C LEU A 201 18.47 14.25 -11.05
N PHE A 202 18.53 14.84 -9.88
CA PHE A 202 18.26 14.17 -8.60
C PHE A 202 16.93 14.68 -8.07
N PHE A 203 16.11 13.81 -7.51
CA PHE A 203 14.84 14.21 -6.90
C PHE A 203 14.40 13.19 -5.87
N VAL A 204 13.46 13.60 -5.02
CA VAL A 204 12.81 12.75 -4.03
C VAL A 204 11.34 12.64 -4.41
N ASP A 205 10.85 11.41 -4.57
CA ASP A 205 9.45 11.16 -4.87
C ASP A 205 8.53 11.43 -3.66
N ARG A 206 7.22 11.29 -3.85
CA ARG A 206 6.21 11.51 -2.80
C ARG A 206 6.38 10.58 -1.59
N VAL A 207 6.98 9.41 -1.77
CA VAL A 207 7.17 8.40 -0.72
C VAL A 207 8.50 8.61 0.03
N GLY A 208 9.32 9.58 -0.42
CA GLY A 208 10.62 9.89 0.18
C GLY A 208 11.78 9.11 -0.42
N ILE A 209 11.57 8.39 -1.53
CA ILE A 209 12.64 7.65 -2.21
C ILE A 209 13.43 8.61 -3.09
N SER A 210 14.74 8.48 -3.01
CA SER A 210 15.69 9.30 -3.75
C SER A 210 16.01 8.66 -5.09
N TRP A 211 15.99 9.45 -6.15
CA TRP A 211 16.20 9.01 -7.51
C TRP A 211 17.26 9.86 -8.19
N ARG A 212 18.02 9.22 -9.08
CA ARG A 212 18.90 9.84 -10.05
C ARG A 212 18.45 9.47 -11.46
N ARG A 213 18.12 10.48 -12.25
CA ARG A 213 17.81 10.37 -13.67
C ARG A 213 19.01 10.87 -14.46
N ASP A 214 19.66 9.98 -15.19
CA ASP A 214 20.59 10.34 -16.25
C ASP A 214 19.79 10.45 -17.57
N PRO A 215 20.36 10.94 -18.68
CA PRO A 215 19.62 11.04 -19.95
C PRO A 215 19.06 9.69 -20.43
N THR A 216 19.73 8.60 -20.09
CA THR A 216 19.39 7.22 -20.48
C THR A 216 18.77 6.42 -19.34
N ASP A 217 19.24 6.65 -18.11
CA ASP A 217 18.99 5.74 -17.00
C ASP A 217 18.19 6.38 -15.86
N LEU A 218 17.59 5.53 -15.04
CA LEU A 218 16.92 5.90 -13.80
C LEU A 218 17.38 4.94 -12.71
N ASN A 219 18.05 5.49 -11.70
CA ASN A 219 18.64 4.73 -10.61
C ASN A 219 18.08 5.21 -9.28
N GLN A 220 17.69 4.26 -8.42
CA GLN A 220 17.34 4.55 -7.03
C GLN A 220 18.62 4.81 -6.21
N LEU A 221 18.56 5.78 -5.31
CA LEU A 221 19.66 6.15 -4.42
C LEU A 221 19.33 5.85 -2.95
N PRO A 222 20.33 5.49 -2.13
CA PRO A 222 20.14 5.27 -0.71
C PRO A 222 19.93 6.57 0.09
N THR A 223 20.38 7.71 -0.44
CA THR A 223 20.32 9.02 0.23
C THR A 223 19.83 10.11 -0.72
N PRO A 224 19.12 11.14 -0.20
CA PRO A 224 18.61 12.24 -1.00
C PRO A 224 19.71 13.18 -1.47
N GLY A 225 19.51 13.71 -2.68
CA GLY A 225 20.36 14.74 -3.27
C GLY A 225 21.60 14.20 -4.00
N PRO A 226 22.35 15.12 -4.63
CA PRO A 226 23.60 14.79 -5.29
C PRO A 226 24.68 14.43 -4.24
N PRO A 227 25.67 13.59 -4.60
CA PRO A 227 26.83 13.32 -3.76
C PRO A 227 27.52 14.59 -3.23
N GLN A 228 28.27 14.51 -2.12
CA GLN A 228 28.97 15.68 -1.55
C GLN A 228 30.05 16.29 -2.47
N ARG A 229 30.42 15.61 -3.56
CA ARG A 229 31.42 16.09 -4.53
C ARG A 229 30.90 17.17 -5.49
N TYR A 230 29.61 17.50 -5.45
CA TYR A 230 29.04 18.53 -6.31
C TYR A 230 29.05 19.88 -5.61
N GLU A 231 29.43 20.91 -6.34
CA GLU A 231 29.28 22.28 -5.86
C GLU A 231 27.79 22.62 -5.86
N LEU A 232 27.21 22.79 -4.67
CA LEU A 232 25.81 23.13 -4.51
C LEU A 232 25.59 24.62 -4.76
N ILE A 233 24.61 24.90 -5.60
CA ILE A 233 24.19 26.24 -5.98
C ILE A 233 22.68 26.34 -5.75
N VAL A 234 22.25 27.39 -5.06
CA VAL A 234 20.83 27.70 -4.86
C VAL A 234 20.49 28.89 -5.75
N GLY A 235 19.62 28.66 -6.74
CA GLY A 235 19.06 29.75 -7.53
C GLY A 235 17.91 30.42 -6.79
N PRO A 236 17.76 31.77 -6.83
CA PRO A 236 16.54 32.42 -6.36
C PRO A 236 15.34 31.97 -7.20
N ASP A 237 14.15 31.91 -6.57
CA ASP A 237 12.90 31.47 -7.21
C ASP A 237 12.57 32.24 -8.50
N SER A 238 13.07 33.48 -8.64
CA SER A 238 12.92 34.29 -9.85
C SER A 238 13.61 33.75 -11.12
N TRP A 239 14.35 32.64 -11.01
CA TRP A 239 15.06 31.98 -12.12
C TRP A 239 14.33 30.74 -12.66
N THR A 240 13.20 30.39 -12.08
CA THR A 240 12.34 29.32 -12.60
C THR A 240 11.03 29.91 -13.09
N GLU A 241 10.65 29.55 -14.31
CA GLU A 241 9.31 29.78 -14.82
C GLU A 241 8.61 28.43 -14.84
N THR A 242 7.67 28.22 -13.91
CA THR A 242 6.84 27.02 -13.88
C THR A 242 5.63 27.23 -14.77
N LYS A 243 5.51 26.40 -15.80
CA LYS A 243 4.35 26.32 -16.67
C LYS A 243 3.53 25.10 -16.25
N THR A 244 2.27 25.33 -15.95
CA THR A 244 1.31 24.22 -15.87
C THR A 244 1.19 23.64 -17.26
N ALA A 245 1.62 22.39 -17.40
CA ALA A 245 1.67 21.75 -18.68
C ALA A 245 0.58 20.68 -18.73
N THR A 246 -0.10 20.54 -19.86
CA THR A 246 -1.13 19.50 -20.08
C THR A 246 -0.45 18.14 -20.30
N LEU A 247 0.46 17.74 -19.40
CA LEU A 247 1.36 16.60 -19.55
C LEU A 247 0.83 15.31 -18.91
N CYS A 248 -0.29 15.39 -18.19
CA CYS A 248 -0.93 14.25 -17.54
C CYS A 248 -2.13 13.69 -18.34
N SER A 249 -2.48 14.32 -19.46
CA SER A 249 -3.37 13.75 -20.47
C SER A 249 -2.51 12.96 -21.45
N ASP A 250 -2.72 11.66 -21.48
CA ASP A 250 -2.19 10.69 -22.45
C ASP A 250 -0.76 10.17 -22.16
N ALA A 251 -0.69 9.20 -21.25
CA ALA A 251 0.32 8.14 -21.24
C ALA A 251 -0.36 6.81 -20.92
#